data_AF-A0A9D5ZWW1-F1
#
_entry.id   AF-A0A9D5ZWW1-F1
#
_cell.length_a   1.000
_cell.length_b   1.000
_cell.length_c   1.000
_cell.angle_alpha   90.00
_cell.angle_beta   90.00
_cell.angle_gamma   90.00
#
_symmetry.space_group_name_H-M   'P 1'
#
loop_
_entity.id
_entity.type
_entity.pdbx_description
1 polymer ?
#
loop_
_entity_poly.entity_id
_entity_poly.type
_entity_poly.pdbx_seq_one_letter_code
_entity_poly.pdbx_strand_id
1 'polypeptide(L)'
;KIGIFGSGGDEVYADFHNPHQNPVWSQLKGRWDTVTGPWNNFGGGWLRIFLGGVERVASLFCMEGRYPLLDPEAVQQFLYLHPSLKCDGGEGKAPLANRMKELGFPYHERKYGFSGVEKLLDG
;
A
#
# COMPACT_ATOMS: atom_id res chain seq x y z
N LYS A 1 -12.58 -4.88 21.13
CA LYS A 1 -11.10 -4.95 20.96
C LYS A 1 -10.74 -4.10 19.73
N ILE A 2 -9.63 -3.39 19.72
CA ILE A 2 -9.22 -2.57 18.56
C ILE A 2 -8.06 -3.28 17.86
N GLY A 3 -8.18 -3.48 16.54
CA GLY A 3 -7.12 -3.99 15.67
C GLY A 3 -6.61 -2.89 14.76
N ILE A 4 -5.29 -2.75 14.66
CA ILE A 4 -4.65 -1.78 13.75
C ILE A 4 -4.10 -2.57 12.56
N PHE A 5 -4.53 -2.20 11.36
CA PHE A 5 -4.20 -2.92 10.13
C PHE A 5 -3.57 -1.98 9.10
N GLY A 6 -2.63 -2.51 8.33
CA GLY A 6 -1.90 -1.77 7.28
C GLY A 6 -2.62 -1.71 5.92
N SER A 7 -3.91 -2.08 5.85
CA SER A 7 -4.68 -2.02 4.60
C SER A 7 -4.74 -0.59 4.07
N GLY A 8 -4.77 -0.43 2.74
CA GLY A 8 -4.67 0.88 2.08
C GLY A 8 -3.25 1.30 1.75
N GLY A 9 -2.25 0.72 2.42
CA GLY A 9 -0.85 1.04 2.18
C GLY A 9 -0.39 0.71 0.75
N ASP A 10 -0.72 -0.48 0.24
CA ASP A 10 -0.32 -0.90 -1.10
C ASP A 10 -1.11 -0.20 -2.19
N GLU A 11 -2.39 0.04 -1.92
CA GLU A 11 -3.36 0.58 -2.87
C GLU A 11 -3.19 2.09 -3.08
N VAL A 12 -2.99 2.83 -1.98
CA VAL A 12 -2.92 4.30 -2.00
C VAL A 12 -1.49 4.79 -2.25
N TYR A 13 -0.48 4.23 -1.57
CA TYR A 13 0.86 4.81 -1.55
C TYR A 13 1.83 4.20 -2.59
N ALA A 14 1.45 3.09 -3.21
CA ALA A 14 2.23 2.46 -4.27
C ALA A 14 1.41 2.07 -5.49
N ASP A 15 0.09 1.94 -5.37
CA ASP A 15 -0.75 1.29 -6.37
C ASP A 15 -0.15 -0.08 -6.77
N PHE A 16 0.33 -0.85 -5.79
CA PHE A 16 1.07 -2.11 -5.98
C PHE A 16 2.30 -2.04 -6.90
N HIS A 17 2.78 -0.86 -7.27
CA HIS A 17 4.00 -0.71 -8.05
C HIS A 17 5.22 -0.89 -7.15
N ASN A 18 5.87 -2.04 -7.29
CA ASN A 18 7.13 -2.38 -6.65
C ASN A 18 7.83 -3.47 -7.49
N PRO A 19 9.16 -3.45 -7.63
CA PRO A 19 9.93 -4.48 -8.35
C PRO A 19 9.65 -5.93 -7.89
N HIS A 20 9.24 -6.12 -6.64
CA HIS A 20 8.99 -7.42 -6.03
C HIS A 20 7.50 -7.80 -5.96
N GLN A 21 6.61 -7.04 -6.59
CA GLN A 21 5.17 -7.30 -6.61
C GLN A 21 4.70 -7.80 -7.97
N ASN A 22 3.51 -8.42 -7.99
CA ASN A 22 2.87 -8.77 -9.24
C ASN A 22 2.43 -7.48 -9.98
N PRO A 23 3.01 -7.19 -11.16
CA PRO A 23 2.72 -5.94 -11.88
C PRO A 23 1.28 -5.85 -12.37
N VAL A 24 0.54 -6.95 -12.43
CA VAL A 24 -0.89 -6.99 -12.82
C VAL A 24 -1.77 -6.27 -11.79
N TRP A 25 -1.32 -6.17 -10.54
CA TRP A 25 -2.10 -5.51 -9.49
C TRP A 25 -2.02 -3.98 -9.59
N SER A 26 -1.00 -3.45 -10.26
CA SER A 26 -0.77 -2.03 -10.47
C SER A 26 -1.44 -1.52 -11.74
N GLN A 27 -2.12 -0.39 -11.63
CA GLN A 27 -2.73 0.32 -12.75
C GLN A 27 -1.82 1.44 -13.27
N LEU A 28 -1.22 2.18 -12.35
CA LEU A 28 -0.35 3.32 -12.61
C LEU A 28 1.05 2.88 -13.04
N LYS A 29 1.50 1.70 -12.59
CA LYS A 29 2.84 1.16 -12.90
C LYS A 29 3.95 2.17 -12.60
N GLY A 30 3.80 2.93 -11.51
CA GLY A 30 4.75 3.96 -11.08
C GLY A 30 4.64 5.31 -11.80
N ARG A 31 3.77 5.44 -12.80
CA ARG A 31 3.59 6.67 -13.58
C ARG A 31 2.62 7.65 -12.90
N TRP A 32 3.03 8.15 -11.75
CA TRP A 32 2.25 9.06 -10.92
C TRP A 32 1.97 10.41 -11.58
N ASP A 33 2.76 10.79 -12.58
CA ASP A 33 2.60 12.00 -13.40
C ASP A 33 1.36 11.95 -14.30
N THR A 34 0.85 10.75 -14.58
CA THR A 34 -0.31 10.53 -15.46
C THR A 34 -1.65 10.55 -14.70
N VAL A 35 -1.62 10.72 -13.39
CA VAL A 35 -2.82 10.65 -12.53
C VAL A 35 -3.62 11.94 -12.62
N THR A 36 -4.80 11.88 -13.21
CA THR A 36 -5.73 13.01 -13.35
C THR A 36 -6.92 12.96 -12.37
N GLY A 37 -7.00 11.90 -11.57
CA GLY A 37 -8.08 11.67 -10.59
C GLY A 37 -7.87 10.38 -9.79
N PRO A 38 -8.86 9.97 -8.99
CA PRO A 38 -8.80 8.70 -8.27
C PRO A 38 -8.58 7.53 -9.24
N TRP A 39 -7.50 6.77 -9.05
CA TRP A 39 -7.29 5.52 -9.79
C TRP A 39 -8.16 4.42 -9.17
N ASN A 40 -8.42 3.33 -9.90
CA ASN A 40 -9.41 2.36 -9.45
C ASN A 40 -8.99 1.65 -8.15
N ASN A 41 -7.69 1.48 -7.86
CA ASN A 41 -7.26 0.97 -6.55
C ASN A 41 -7.40 1.99 -5.39
N PHE A 42 -7.54 3.29 -5.65
CA PHE A 42 -7.65 4.31 -4.58
C PHE A 42 -8.91 4.17 -3.71
N GLY A 43 -10.02 3.72 -4.30
CA GLY A 43 -11.29 3.53 -3.58
C GLY A 43 -12.08 2.29 -4.01
N GLY A 44 -11.76 1.74 -5.19
CA GLY A 44 -12.37 0.53 -5.74
C GLY A 44 -11.38 -0.63 -5.75
N GLY A 45 -11.39 -1.39 -6.85
CA GLY A 45 -10.40 -2.43 -7.15
C GLY A 45 -10.01 -3.30 -5.96
N TRP A 46 -8.69 -3.39 -5.74
CA TRP A 46 -8.11 -4.18 -4.66
C TRP A 46 -8.42 -3.64 -3.27
N LEU A 47 -8.50 -2.31 -3.08
CA LEU A 47 -8.76 -1.73 -1.77
C LEU A 47 -10.11 -2.18 -1.22
N ARG A 48 -11.16 -2.12 -2.06
CA ARG A 48 -12.50 -2.56 -1.67
C ARG A 48 -12.54 -4.05 -1.32
N ILE A 49 -11.80 -4.87 -2.05
CA ILE A 49 -11.73 -6.32 -1.83
C ILE A 49 -11.02 -6.63 -0.51
N PHE A 50 -9.81 -6.10 -0.31
CA PHE A 50 -9.01 -6.39 0.88
C PHE A 50 -9.60 -5.76 2.14
N LEU A 51 -10.07 -4.51 2.07
CA LEU A 51 -10.71 -3.85 3.21
C LEU A 51 -11.98 -4.60 3.62
N GLY A 52 -12.81 -5.00 2.66
CA GLY A 52 -13.99 -5.82 2.95
C GLY A 52 -13.64 -7.20 3.51
N GLY A 53 -12.50 -7.79 3.14
CA GLY A 53 -12.01 -9.04 3.72
C GLY A 53 -11.62 -8.87 5.18
N VAL A 54 -10.78 -7.88 5.47
CA VAL A 54 -10.32 -7.58 6.83
C VAL A 54 -11.49 -7.22 7.75
N GLU A 55 -12.42 -6.38 7.31
CA GLU A 55 -13.59 -5.97 8.09
C GLU A 55 -14.49 -7.15 8.47
N ARG A 56 -14.73 -8.10 7.55
CA ARG A 56 -15.54 -9.28 7.84
C ARG A 56 -14.89 -10.18 8.89
N VAL A 57 -13.58 -10.40 8.78
CA VAL A 57 -12.83 -11.19 9.75
C VAL A 57 -12.78 -10.47 11.10
N ALA A 58 -12.46 -9.18 11.13
CA ALA A 58 -12.45 -8.40 12.36
C ALA A 58 -13.82 -8.43 13.06
N SER A 59 -14.90 -8.22 12.31
CA SER A 59 -16.28 -8.27 12.81
C SER A 59 -16.64 -9.64 13.40
N LEU A 60 -16.23 -10.74 12.74
CA LEU A 60 -16.45 -12.10 13.24
C LEU A 60 -15.87 -12.32 14.64
N PHE A 61 -14.76 -11.63 14.96
CA PHE A 61 -14.09 -11.71 16.25
C PHE A 61 -14.40 -10.54 17.20
N CYS A 62 -15.46 -9.76 16.91
CA CYS A 62 -15.84 -8.57 17.68
C CYS A 62 -14.66 -7.58 17.85
N MET A 63 -13.84 -7.47 16.81
CA MET A 63 -12.75 -6.50 16.71
C MET A 63 -13.15 -5.34 15.83
N GLU A 64 -12.85 -4.15 16.28
CA GLU A 64 -12.97 -2.93 15.51
C GLU A 64 -11.67 -2.69 14.73
N GLY A 65 -11.75 -2.66 13.41
CA GLY A 65 -10.61 -2.39 12.54
C GLY A 65 -10.31 -0.89 12.45
N ARG A 66 -9.03 -0.53 12.58
CA ARG A 66 -8.52 0.82 12.35
C ARG A 66 -7.41 0.76 11.30
N TYR A 67 -7.43 1.71 10.36
CA TYR A 67 -6.58 1.72 9.17
C TYR A 67 -5.81 3.03 9.07
N PRO A 68 -4.69 3.21 9.80
CA PRO A 68 -3.98 4.49 9.85
C PRO A 68 -3.49 4.99 8.48
N LEU A 69 -3.22 4.08 7.53
CA LEU A 69 -2.81 4.46 6.18
C LEU A 69 -3.98 4.99 5.33
N LEU A 70 -5.22 4.81 5.77
CA LEU A 70 -6.42 5.41 5.17
C LEU A 70 -6.90 6.65 5.94
N ASP A 71 -6.09 7.16 6.87
CA ASP A 71 -6.38 8.43 7.53
C ASP A 71 -6.49 9.56 6.48
N PRO A 72 -7.56 10.38 6.50
CA PRO A 72 -7.77 11.41 5.49
C PRO A 72 -6.61 12.41 5.38
N GLU A 73 -5.98 12.79 6.50
CA GLU A 73 -4.86 13.72 6.48
C GLU A 73 -3.62 13.06 5.88
N ALA A 74 -3.29 11.83 6.29
CA ALA A 74 -2.16 11.08 5.74
C ALA A 74 -2.29 10.86 4.23
N VAL A 75 -3.49 10.46 3.78
CA VAL A 75 -3.80 10.29 2.35
C VAL A 75 -3.68 11.63 1.62
N GLN A 76 -4.24 12.71 2.17
CA GLN A 76 -4.19 14.02 1.54
C GLN A 76 -2.75 14.55 1.40
N GLN A 77 -1.91 14.36 2.42
CA GLN A 77 -0.49 14.72 2.36
C GLN A 77 0.22 13.93 1.24
N PHE A 78 -0.03 12.63 1.13
CA PHE A 78 0.52 11.84 0.02
C PHE A 78 0.04 12.36 -1.34
N LEU A 79 -1.23 12.71 -1.48
CA LEU A 79 -1.77 13.23 -2.73
C LEU A 79 -1.08 14.54 -3.15
N TYR A 80 -0.75 15.41 -2.20
CA TYR A 80 -0.04 16.68 -2.44
C TYR A 80 1.44 16.54 -2.81
N LEU A 81 2.05 15.38 -2.59
CA LEU A 81 3.44 15.17 -3.01
C LEU A 81 3.58 15.29 -4.52
N HIS A 82 4.68 15.87 -4.96
CA HIS A 82 5.08 15.86 -6.37
C HIS A 82 5.18 14.40 -6.87
N PRO A 83 4.69 14.07 -8.08
CA PRO A 83 4.69 12.71 -8.59
C PRO A 83 6.03 11.96 -8.47
N SER A 84 7.15 12.66 -8.70
CA SER A 84 8.50 12.06 -8.59
C SER A 84 8.83 11.56 -7.18
N LEU A 85 8.23 12.14 -6.14
CA LEU A 85 8.49 11.76 -4.74
C LEU A 85 7.71 10.51 -4.31
N LYS A 86 6.68 10.11 -5.07
CA LYS A 86 5.83 8.95 -4.72
C LYS A 86 6.50 7.61 -5.06
N CYS A 87 7.44 7.64 -6.01
CA CYS A 87 8.18 6.48 -6.50
C CYS A 87 9.66 6.83 -6.72
N ASP A 88 10.24 7.59 -5.80
CA ASP A 88 11.65 8.00 -5.87
C ASP A 88 12.57 6.78 -5.90
N GLY A 89 13.61 6.80 -6.75
CA GLY A 89 14.53 5.67 -6.95
C GLY A 89 13.89 4.36 -7.44
N GLY A 90 12.63 4.37 -7.90
CA GLY A 90 11.89 3.15 -8.23
C GLY A 90 11.35 2.39 -7.02
N GLU A 91 11.46 2.96 -5.81
CA GLU A 91 10.91 2.40 -4.59
C GLU A 91 9.39 2.66 -4.52
N GLY A 92 8.59 1.59 -4.45
CA GLY A 92 7.18 1.71 -4.11
C GLY A 92 7.01 2.22 -2.67
N LYS A 93 6.12 3.19 -2.45
CA LYS A 93 5.90 3.87 -1.15
C LYS A 93 7.12 4.66 -0.65
N ALA A 94 7.90 5.27 -1.55
CA ALA A 94 9.07 6.06 -1.20
C ALA A 94 8.85 7.05 -0.03
N PRO A 95 7.72 7.78 0.09
CA PRO A 95 7.51 8.67 1.24
C PRO A 95 7.51 7.96 2.60
N LEU A 96 6.95 6.75 2.66
CA LEU A 96 6.93 5.95 3.88
C LEU A 96 8.31 5.35 4.18
N ALA A 97 9.00 4.84 3.15
CA ALA A 97 10.35 4.31 3.28
C ALA A 97 11.34 5.38 3.77
N ASN A 98 11.29 6.57 3.18
CA ASN A 98 12.11 7.72 3.59
C ASN A 98 11.82 8.10 5.05
N ARG A 99 10.54 8.13 5.45
CA ARG A 99 10.18 8.44 6.84
C ARG A 99 10.68 7.37 7.82
N MET A 100 10.64 6.10 7.45
CA MET A 100 11.21 5.02 8.28
C MET A 100 12.72 5.14 8.41
N LYS A 101 13.43 5.46 7.31
CA LYS A 101 14.88 5.72 7.29
C LYS A 101 15.23 6.89 8.23
N GLU A 102 14.51 8.02 8.14
CA GLU A 102 14.70 9.19 9.02
C GLU A 102 14.53 8.87 10.50
N LEU A 103 13.56 8.02 10.83
CA LEU A 103 13.27 7.62 12.21
C LEU A 103 14.20 6.53 12.74
N GLY A 104 15.10 5.99 11.90
CA GLY A 104 15.91 4.82 12.26
C GLY A 104 15.05 3.57 12.52
N PHE A 105 13.86 3.49 11.92
CA PHE A 105 12.94 2.38 12.12
C PHE A 105 13.39 1.16 11.30
N PRO A 106 13.52 -0.03 11.90
CA PRO A 106 13.93 -1.23 11.16
C PRO A 106 12.80 -1.74 10.27
N TYR A 107 13.08 -1.92 8.97
CA TYR A 107 12.16 -2.55 8.03
C TYR A 107 12.91 -3.31 6.93
N HIS A 108 12.21 -4.17 6.21
CA HIS A 108 12.75 -4.87 5.05
C HIS A 108 12.40 -4.12 3.75
N GLU A 109 13.39 -3.91 2.88
CA GLU A 109 13.18 -3.28 1.57
C GLU A 109 12.32 -4.14 0.65
N ARG A 110 12.43 -5.47 0.79
CA ARG A 110 11.61 -6.42 0.04
C ARG A 110 10.21 -6.52 0.65
N LYS A 111 9.19 -6.48 -0.21
CA LYS A 111 7.83 -6.77 0.19
C LYS A 111 7.62 -8.27 0.44
N TYR A 112 6.99 -8.59 1.57
CA TYR A 112 6.44 -9.91 1.88
C TYR A 112 4.92 -9.82 1.98
N GLY A 113 4.21 -10.60 1.17
CA GLY A 113 2.76 -10.74 1.25
C GLY A 113 2.35 -11.91 2.14
N PHE A 114 1.05 -12.07 2.39
CA PHE A 114 0.50 -13.19 3.16
C PHE A 114 0.37 -14.49 2.35
N SER A 115 0.60 -14.42 1.04
CA SER A 115 0.86 -15.62 0.24
C SER A 115 2.21 -16.16 0.66
N GLY A 116 2.26 -17.08 1.62
CA GLY A 116 3.46 -17.83 2.01
C GLY A 116 3.96 -18.76 0.89
N VAL A 117 3.90 -18.30 -0.36
CA VAL A 117 4.46 -18.99 -1.51
C VAL A 117 5.89 -18.48 -1.60
N GLU A 118 6.80 -19.28 -1.05
CA GLU A 118 8.18 -19.25 -1.50
C GLU A 118 8.13 -19.27 -3.03
N LYS A 119 8.75 -18.28 -3.69
CA LYS A 119 9.01 -18.44 -5.12
C LYS A 119 9.79 -19.76 -5.18
N LEU A 120 9.20 -20.80 -5.74
CA LEU A 120 9.95 -21.89 -6.33
C LEU A 120 10.79 -21.20 -7.42
N LEU A 121 11.95 -20.71 -7.01
CA LEU A 121 12.99 -20.29 -7.91
C LEU A 121 13.49 -21.56 -8.57
N ASP A 122 13.68 -21.45 -9.87
CA ASP A 122 14.42 -22.36 -10.75
C ASP A 122 13.64 -23.56 -11.29
N GLY A 123 13.06 -23.32 -12.48
CA GLY A 123 13.00 -24.29 -13.57
C GLY A 123 13.71 -23.70 -14.77
#